data_AF-A0A0F9G2P9-F1
#
_entry.id   AF-A0A0F9G2P9-F1
#
_cell.length_a   1.000
_cell.length_b   1.000
_cell.length_c   1.000
_cell.angle_alpha   90.00
_cell.angle_beta   90.00
_cell.angle_gamma   90.00
#
_symmetry.space_group_name_H-M   'P 1'
#
loop_
_entity.id
_entity.type
_entity.pdbx_description
1 polymer ?
#
loop_
_entity_poly.entity_id
_entity_poly.type
_entity_poly.pdbx_seq_one_letter_code
_entity_poly.pdbx_strand_id
1 'polypeptide(L)'
;KQGPVPIEKITRGTEVYAYDIESGQWSYKPVIETIAHDYTGDMVTIKEDKATIKATADHPFYVTNNVKSDYRPHIKIKNNTGWVRAGNLTAGDILLLKDNIAHCYRFVRDKSDGSRR
;
A
#
# COMPACT_ATOMS: atom_id res chain seq x y z
N LYS A 1 22.40 7.36 4.34
CA LYS A 1 21.13 6.62 4.11
C LYS A 1 20.58 7.07 2.77
N GLN A 2 20.18 6.15 1.89
CA GLN A 2 19.62 6.50 0.58
C GLN A 2 18.21 7.11 0.77
N GLY A 3 17.91 8.17 0.01
CA GLY A 3 16.60 8.81 0.00
C GLY A 3 15.55 7.99 -0.77
N PRO A 4 14.40 8.59 -1.11
CA PRO A 4 13.41 7.90 -1.94
C PRO A 4 14.01 7.51 -3.29
N VAL A 5 13.77 6.26 -3.70
CA VAL A 5 14.18 5.71 -4.99
C VAL A 5 12.96 5.11 -5.70
N PRO A 6 12.90 5.17 -7.04
CA PRO A 6 11.84 4.51 -7.80
C PRO A 6 11.81 2.99 -7.56
N ILE A 7 10.63 2.40 -7.48
CA ILE A 7 10.45 0.97 -7.15
C ILE A 7 11.07 0.05 -8.20
N GLU A 8 11.11 0.47 -9.47
CA GLU A 8 11.71 -0.25 -10.58
C GLU A 8 13.25 -0.36 -10.50
N LYS A 9 13.89 0.41 -9.63
CA LYS A 9 15.35 0.36 -9.39
C LYS A 9 15.72 -0.51 -8.19
N ILE A 10 14.74 -1.00 -7.43
CA ILE A 10 14.96 -1.85 -6.27
C ILE A 10 15.40 -3.23 -6.74
N THR A 11 16.37 -3.82 -6.02
CA THR A 11 16.85 -5.18 -6.28
C THR A 11 16.96 -5.97 -4.97
N ARG A 12 17.09 -7.30 -5.06
CA ARG A 12 17.32 -8.15 -3.88
C ARG A 12 18.52 -7.64 -3.07
N GLY A 13 18.34 -7.54 -1.75
CA GLY A 13 19.32 -7.00 -0.82
C GLY A 13 19.27 -5.48 -0.63
N THR A 14 18.55 -4.73 -1.48
CA THR A 14 18.33 -3.29 -1.26
C THR A 14 17.59 -3.09 0.07
N GLU A 15 18.10 -2.21 0.92
CA GLU A 15 17.44 -1.89 2.19
C GLU A 15 16.24 -0.96 1.95
N VAL A 16 15.06 -1.41 2.36
CA VAL A 16 13.83 -0.63 2.33
C VAL A 16 13.34 -0.37 3.75
N TYR A 17 12.75 0.80 3.96
CA TYR A 17 12.18 1.15 5.26
C TYR A 17 10.77 0.58 5.36
N ALA A 18 10.62 -0.46 6.19
CA ALA A 18 9.40 -1.25 6.30
C ALA A 18 8.85 -1.23 7.73
N TYR A 19 7.53 -1.37 7.83
CA TYR A 19 6.82 -1.50 9.10
C TYR A 19 6.67 -2.97 9.48
N ASP A 20 7.07 -3.30 10.70
CA ASP A 20 6.78 -4.58 11.34
C ASP A 20 5.51 -4.45 12.19
N ILE A 21 4.48 -5.21 11.81
CA ILE A 21 3.17 -5.18 12.47
C ILE A 21 3.20 -5.82 13.86
N GLU A 22 4.10 -6.78 14.11
CA GLU A 22 4.18 -7.45 15.40
C GLU A 22 4.82 -6.56 16.46
N SER A 23 5.93 -5.92 16.11
CA SER A 23 6.65 -5.00 17.00
C SER A 23 6.11 -3.57 16.97
N GLY A 24 5.36 -3.20 15.92
CA GLY A 24 4.84 -1.85 15.70
C GLY A 24 5.92 -0.84 15.31
N GLN A 25 7.08 -1.31 14.82
CA GLN A 25 8.26 -0.48 14.57
C GLN A 25 8.63 -0.41 13.09
N TRP A 26 9.11 0.75 12.67
CA TRP A 26 9.72 0.94 11.37
C TRP A 26 11.21 0.64 11.42
N SER A 27 11.72 -0.13 10.47
CA SER A 27 13.16 -0.43 10.38
C SER A 27 13.57 -0.72 8.94
N TYR A 28 14.87 -0.59 8.65
CA TYR A 28 15.40 -1.00 7.35
C TYR A 28 15.48 -2.52 7.28
N LYS A 29 14.96 -3.09 6.20
CA LYS A 29 14.97 -4.53 5.93
C LYS A 29 15.43 -4.77 4.50
N PRO A 30 16.21 -5.83 4.24
CA PRO A 30 16.63 -6.17 2.89
C PRO A 30 15.46 -6.74 2.09
N VAL A 31 15.32 -6.32 0.84
CA VAL A 31 14.37 -6.92 -0.11
C VAL A 31 14.79 -8.35 -0.43
N ILE A 32 13.87 -9.30 -0.31
CA ILE A 32 14.14 -10.72 -0.55
C ILE A 32 13.98 -11.11 -2.02
N GLU A 33 13.05 -10.47 -2.72
CA GLU A 33 12.64 -10.75 -4.09
C GLU A 33 11.93 -9.52 -4.68
N THR A 34 12.01 -9.35 -5.99
CA THR A 34 11.27 -8.34 -6.75
C THR A 34 10.38 -9.02 -7.77
N ILE A 35 9.15 -8.52 -7.89
CA ILE A 35 8.14 -9.06 -8.82
C ILE A 35 7.78 -7.96 -9.81
N ALA A 36 7.89 -8.25 -11.10
CA ALA A 36 7.54 -7.35 -12.18
C ALA A 36 6.65 -8.09 -13.20
N HIS A 37 5.45 -7.57 -13.41
CA HIS A 37 4.48 -8.10 -14.35
C HIS A 37 3.82 -6.97 -15.12
N ASP A 38 3.55 -7.20 -16.39
CA ASP A 38 2.62 -6.36 -17.14
C ASP A 38 1.22 -6.52 -16.53
N TYR A 39 0.52 -5.40 -16.37
CA TYR A 39 -0.82 -5.38 -15.80
C TYR A 39 -1.77 -4.58 -16.68
N THR A 40 -2.92 -5.17 -16.98
CA THR A 40 -4.05 -4.50 -17.63
C THR A 40 -5.28 -4.76 -16.77
N GLY A 41 -5.88 -3.71 -16.23
CA GLY A 41 -7.01 -3.82 -15.31
C GLY A 41 -7.21 -2.55 -14.49
N ASP A 42 -8.06 -2.65 -13.47
CA ASP A 42 -8.42 -1.51 -12.64
C ASP A 42 -7.24 -1.02 -11.79
N MET A 43 -7.00 0.29 -11.84
CA MET A 43 -5.99 0.96 -11.04
C MET A 43 -6.68 1.88 -10.02
N VAL A 44 -6.16 1.85 -8.79
CA VAL A 44 -6.61 2.72 -7.72
C VAL A 44 -5.55 3.80 -7.51
N THR A 45 -5.98 5.05 -7.58
CA THR A 45 -5.16 6.21 -7.26
C THR A 45 -5.56 6.74 -5.87
N ILE A 46 -4.61 6.73 -4.96
CA ILE A 46 -4.74 7.24 -3.60
C ILE A 46 -4.03 8.59 -3.56
N LYS A 47 -4.76 9.67 -3.24
CA LYS A 47 -4.22 11.04 -3.22
C LYS A 47 -4.22 11.62 -1.83
N GLU A 48 -3.05 12.14 -1.44
CA GLU A 48 -2.82 13.03 -0.32
C GLU A 48 -2.34 14.39 -0.84
N ASP A 49 -2.37 15.41 0.01
CA ASP A 49 -1.86 16.75 -0.31
C ASP A 49 -0.42 16.76 -0.83
N LYS A 50 0.41 15.80 -0.41
CA LYS A 50 1.85 15.74 -0.75
C LYS A 50 2.28 14.49 -1.51
N ALA A 51 1.40 13.51 -1.68
CA ALA A 51 1.76 12.21 -2.26
C ALA A 51 0.62 11.62 -3.10
N THR A 52 0.98 10.93 -4.17
CA THR A 52 0.05 10.13 -4.97
C THR A 52 0.61 8.72 -5.08
N ILE A 53 -0.20 7.74 -4.69
CA ILE A 53 0.12 6.32 -4.82
C ILE A 53 -0.82 5.73 -5.86
N LYS A 54 -0.26 5.05 -6.87
CA LYS A 54 -1.02 4.29 -7.85
C LYS A 54 -0.75 2.81 -7.62
N ALA A 55 -1.80 2.02 -7.48
CA ALA A 55 -1.69 0.59 -7.22
C ALA A 55 -2.79 -0.19 -7.94
N THR A 56 -2.56 -1.49 -8.18
CA THR A 56 -3.60 -2.40 -8.68
C THR A 56 -4.74 -2.52 -7.67
N ALA A 57 -5.97 -2.78 -8.12
CA ALA A 57 -7.13 -2.88 -7.22
C ALA A 57 -6.94 -3.94 -6.09
N ASP A 58 -6.22 -5.02 -6.34
CA ASP A 58 -5.95 -6.07 -5.35
C ASP A 58 -4.75 -5.78 -4.41
N HIS A 59 -4.09 -4.64 -4.58
CA HIS A 59 -2.92 -4.29 -3.77
C HIS A 59 -3.34 -4.04 -2.32
N PRO A 60 -2.72 -4.69 -1.32
CA PRO A 60 -3.10 -4.53 0.07
C PRO A 60 -2.52 -3.23 0.67
N PHE A 61 -3.35 -2.51 1.42
CA PHE A 61 -2.94 -1.40 2.27
C PHE A 61 -3.29 -1.71 3.73
N TYR A 62 -2.43 -1.28 4.66
CA TYR A 62 -2.70 -1.44 6.08
C TYR A 62 -3.54 -0.25 6.58
N VAL A 63 -4.75 -0.55 7.05
CA VAL A 63 -5.73 0.42 7.52
C VAL A 63 -5.78 0.38 9.05
N THR A 64 -5.77 1.54 9.69
CA THR A 64 -5.71 1.68 11.17
C THR A 64 -7.05 2.00 11.81
N ASN A 65 -8.14 2.06 11.03
CA ASN A 65 -9.50 2.25 11.53
C ASN A 65 -10.50 1.44 10.69
N ASN A 66 -11.64 1.10 11.29
CA ASN A 66 -12.82 0.66 10.54
C ASN A 66 -12.61 -0.53 9.58
N VAL A 67 -11.68 -1.44 9.88
CA VAL A 67 -11.43 -2.61 9.04
C VAL A 67 -12.58 -3.62 9.17
N LYS A 68 -13.38 -3.71 8.10
CA LYS A 68 -14.56 -4.60 8.01
C LYS A 68 -14.27 -5.91 7.25
N SER A 69 -13.05 -6.11 6.74
CA SER A 69 -12.69 -7.26 5.89
C SER A 69 -11.25 -7.70 6.12
N ASP A 70 -11.04 -9.01 6.01
CA ASP A 70 -9.87 -9.79 6.36
C ASP A 70 -9.14 -10.33 5.12
N TYR A 71 -8.68 -9.46 4.22
CA TYR A 71 -7.99 -9.88 2.99
C TYR A 71 -6.71 -10.71 3.22
N ARG A 72 -6.11 -10.61 4.41
CA ARG A 72 -4.93 -11.39 4.85
C ARG A 72 -5.27 -12.13 6.15
N PRO A 73 -5.99 -13.27 6.10
CA PRO A 73 -6.51 -13.95 7.30
C PRO A 73 -5.41 -14.47 8.25
N HIS A 74 -4.17 -14.63 7.76
CA HIS A 74 -3.02 -15.03 8.58
C HIS A 74 -2.48 -13.91 9.49
N ILE A 75 -2.91 -12.66 9.28
CA ILE A 75 -2.55 -11.51 10.14
C ILE A 75 -3.79 -11.13 10.92
N LYS A 76 -3.81 -11.43 12.23
CA LYS A 76 -4.97 -11.17 13.09
C LYS A 76 -5.29 -9.67 13.13
N ILE A 77 -6.54 -9.33 12.84
CA ILE A 77 -7.08 -7.99 13.09
C ILE A 77 -6.93 -7.69 14.58
N LYS A 78 -6.20 -6.63 14.92
CA LYS A 78 -6.11 -6.09 16.28
C LYS A 78 -6.69 -4.69 16.27
N ASN A 79 -7.55 -4.37 17.25
CA ASN A 79 -8.09 -3.03 17.46
C ASN A 79 -8.70 -2.37 16.21
N ASN A 80 -9.45 -3.14 15.39
CA ASN A 80 -10.09 -2.62 14.17
C ASN A 80 -9.10 -2.15 13.08
N THR A 81 -7.88 -2.68 13.09
CA THR A 81 -6.80 -2.44 12.10
C THR A 81 -6.48 -3.71 11.31
N GLY A 82 -6.01 -3.58 10.07
CA GLY A 82 -5.73 -4.73 9.22
C GLY A 82 -5.58 -4.38 7.73
N TRP A 83 -5.42 -5.43 6.92
CA TRP A 83 -5.17 -5.29 5.48
C TRP A 83 -6.45 -5.19 4.68
N VAL A 84 -6.56 -4.14 3.86
CA VAL A 84 -7.68 -3.91 2.94
C VAL A 84 -7.14 -3.76 1.52
N ARG A 85 -7.83 -4.35 0.54
CA ARG A 85 -7.50 -4.18 -0.89
C ARG A 85 -7.70 -2.73 -1.29
N ALA A 86 -6.85 -2.19 -2.16
CA ALA A 86 -6.96 -0.83 -2.69
C ALA A 86 -8.35 -0.55 -3.28
N GLY A 87 -8.91 -1.52 -4.02
CA GLY A 87 -10.25 -1.44 -4.62
C GLY A 87 -11.40 -1.43 -3.61
N ASN A 88 -11.15 -1.75 -2.34
CA ASN A 88 -12.13 -1.73 -1.25
C ASN A 88 -11.96 -0.54 -0.31
N LEU A 89 -10.91 0.28 -0.49
CA LEU A 89 -10.74 1.49 0.29
C LEU A 89 -11.86 2.50 0.01
N THR A 90 -12.29 3.18 1.06
CA THR A 90 -13.37 4.17 1.08
C THR A 90 -12.91 5.46 1.74
N ALA A 91 -13.48 6.60 1.33
CA ALA A 91 -13.16 7.87 1.94
C ALA A 91 -13.46 7.83 3.45
N GLY A 92 -12.46 8.17 4.28
CA GLY A 92 -12.52 8.03 5.74
C GLY A 92 -11.69 6.87 6.29
N ASP A 93 -11.21 5.95 5.44
CA ASP A 93 -10.17 4.99 5.82
C ASP A 93 -8.84 5.72 6.06
N ILE A 94 -8.15 5.32 7.13
CA ILE A 94 -6.87 5.86 7.57
C ILE A 94 -5.81 4.80 7.29
N LEU A 95 -4.88 5.14 6.40
CA LEU A 95 -3.77 4.26 6.07
C LEU A 95 -2.61 4.50 7.03
N LEU A 96 -1.92 3.43 7.40
CA LEU A 96 -0.63 3.53 8.06
C LEU A 96 0.44 3.90 7.04
N LEU A 97 1.06 5.07 7.20
CA LEU A 97 2.22 5.48 6.43
C LEU A 97 3.48 5.51 7.28
N LYS A 98 4.59 5.80 6.59
CA LYS A 98 5.92 6.04 7.15
C LYS A 98 5.85 6.91 8.42
N ASP A 99 6.60 6.50 9.44
CA ASP A 99 6.74 7.20 10.73
C ASP A 99 5.41 7.33 11.50
N ASN A 100 4.49 6.38 11.29
CA ASN A 100 3.18 6.30 11.93
C ASN A 100 2.28 7.52 11.68
N ILE A 101 2.54 8.26 10.60
CA ILE A 101 1.67 9.38 10.24
C ILE A 101 0.44 8.81 9.57
N ALA A 102 -0.68 8.88 10.29
CA ALA A 102 -1.99 8.49 9.82
C ALA A 102 -2.58 9.61 8.94
N HIS A 103 -2.96 9.30 7.71
CA HIS A 103 -3.59 10.27 6.81
C HIS A 103 -4.95 9.77 6.34
N CYS A 104 -5.91 10.69 6.28
CA CYS A 104 -7.23 10.47 5.68
C CYS A 104 -7.11 10.73 4.17
N TYR A 105 -7.48 9.75 3.35
CA TYR A 105 -7.24 9.79 1.92
C TYR A 105 -8.50 10.00 1.10
N ARG A 106 -8.35 10.70 -0.03
CA ARG A 106 -9.33 10.70 -1.11
C ARG A 106 -8.92 9.65 -2.15
N PHE A 107 -9.82 8.71 -2.40
CA PHE A 107 -9.63 7.62 -3.35
C PHE A 107 -10.25 7.99 -4.69
N VAL A 108 -9.50 7.85 -5.77
CA VAL A 108 -9.98 7.98 -7.16
C VAL A 108 -9.73 6.65 -7.85
N ARG A 109 -10.80 6.03 -8.33
CA ARG A 109 -10.71 4.81 -9.14
C ARG A 109 -10.63 5.23 -10.59
N ASP A 110 -9.57 4.80 -11.25
CA ASP A 110 -9.40 5.03 -12.68
C ASP A 110 -9.52 3.68 -13.38
N LYS A 111 -10.52 3.56 -14.25
CA LYS A 111 -10.65 2.40 -15.13
C LYS A 111 -9.86 2.74 -16.37
N SER A 112 -8.62 2.27 -16.46
CA SER A 112 -7.90 2.37 -17.72
C SER A 112 -8.59 1.45 -18.73
N ASP A 113 -9.39 2.03 -19.63
CA ASP A 113 -9.81 1.35 -20.84
C ASP A 113 -8.58 1.19 -21.72
N GLY A 114 -8.17 -0.05 -21.95
CA GLY A 114 -7.16 -0.35 -22.95
C GLY A 114 -7.72 -0.13 -24.35
N SER A 115 -7.97 1.11 -24.77
CA SER A 115 -8.13 1.45 -26.17
C SER A 115 -6.79 1.91 -26.74
N ARG A 116 -5.95 0.94 -27.11
CA ARG A 116 -4.93 1.14 -28.15
C ARG A 116 -5.44 0.50 -29.45
N ARG A 117 -5.84 1.34 -30.39
CA ARG A 117 -5.65 1.11 -31.82
C ARG A 117 -4.66 2.16 -32.31
#